data_AF-A0A1H2ZNH0-F1
#
_entry.id   AF-A0A1H2ZNH0-F1
#
_cell.length_a   1.000
_cell.length_b   1.000
_cell.length_c   1.000
_cell.angle_alpha   90.00
_cell.angle_beta   90.00
_cell.angle_gamma   90.00
#
_symmetry.space_group_name_H-M   'P 1'
#
loop_
_entity.id
_entity.type
_entity.pdbx_description
1 polymer ?
#
loop_
_entity_poly.entity_id
_entity_poly.type
_entity_poly.pdbx_seq_one_letter_code
_entity_poly.pdbx_strand_id
1 'polypeptide(L)'
;MTTADVPFSMYPRTTAVPMRDLLRRCEITHDHAERAALLERLADELDRATRDLLAGRSAEECDRRELAASLRGQAGMVRFFADLERRDRARQAFDSARPRVR
;
A
#
# COMPACT_ATOMS: atom_id res chain seq x y z
N MET A 1 -2.87 11.67 25.20
CA MET A 1 -3.74 11.45 24.04
C MET A 1 -2.85 10.98 22.90
N THR A 2 -2.99 9.71 22.52
CA THR A 2 -2.16 9.05 21.49
C THR A 2 -2.66 9.40 20.10
N THR A 3 -1.74 9.88 19.25
CA THR A 3 -1.94 10.29 17.84
C THR A 3 -2.10 9.08 16.90
N ALA A 4 -3.19 8.32 17.05
CA ALA A 4 -3.43 7.11 16.26
C ALA A 4 -4.86 6.94 15.73
N ASP A 5 -5.63 8.03 15.59
CA ASP A 5 -6.95 7.98 14.97
C ASP A 5 -7.07 9.11 13.94
N VAL A 6 -6.51 8.89 12.76
CA VAL A 6 -6.92 9.63 11.56
C VAL A 6 -8.12 8.87 11.01
N PRO A 7 -9.33 9.41 11.09
CA PRO A 7 -10.51 8.64 10.74
C PRO A 7 -10.53 8.46 9.22
N PHE A 8 -10.73 7.21 8.79
CA PHE A 8 -11.10 6.80 7.42
C PHE A 8 -12.38 7.51 6.87
N SER A 9 -12.90 8.53 7.57
CA SER A 9 -14.15 9.24 7.32
C SER A 9 -14.09 10.22 6.15
N MET A 10 -12.91 10.52 5.59
CA MET A 10 -12.75 11.53 4.54
C MET A 10 -12.58 10.95 3.13
N TYR A 11 -12.61 9.62 2.98
CA TYR A 11 -12.55 8.97 1.68
C TYR A 11 -13.95 8.93 1.04
N PRO A 12 -14.09 9.20 -0.28
CA PRO A 12 -15.31 8.80 -0.98
C PRO A 12 -15.50 7.29 -0.74
N ARG A 13 -16.70 6.90 -0.27
CA ARG A 13 -17.02 5.51 0.16
C ARG A 13 -16.68 4.43 -0.88
N THR A 14 -16.45 4.81 -2.13
CA THR A 14 -16.20 3.94 -3.27
C THR A 14 -14.75 3.42 -3.36
N THR A 15 -13.72 4.16 -2.89
CA THR A 15 -12.31 3.71 -2.94
C THR A 15 -11.83 3.05 -1.65
N ALA A 16 -12.52 3.28 -0.53
CA ALA A 16 -12.16 2.69 0.76
C ALA A 16 -12.41 1.17 0.83
N VAL A 17 -13.39 0.65 0.07
CA VAL A 17 -13.72 -0.78 0.00
C VAL A 17 -12.61 -1.60 -0.66
N PRO A 18 -12.13 -1.27 -1.88
CA PRO A 18 -11.05 -2.03 -2.51
C PRO A 18 -9.74 -1.95 -1.72
N MET A 19 -9.40 -0.82 -1.10
CA MET A 19 -8.20 -0.71 -0.27
C MET A 19 -8.27 -1.58 0.99
N ARG A 20 -9.43 -1.64 1.67
CA ARG A 20 -9.63 -2.51 2.84
C ARG A 20 -9.58 -3.99 2.49
N ASP A 21 -10.13 -4.38 1.35
CA ASP A 21 -10.03 -5.75 0.86
C ASP A 21 -8.56 -6.14 0.58
N LEU A 22 -7.81 -5.26 -0.10
CA LEU A 22 -6.39 -5.47 -0.37
C LEU A 22 -5.57 -5.61 0.92
N LEU A 23 -5.80 -4.76 1.91
CA LEU A 23 -5.15 -4.86 3.23
C LEU A 23 -5.46 -6.19 3.90
N ARG A 24 -6.73 -6.58 3.98
CA ARG A 24 -7.15 -7.86 4.57
C ARG A 24 -6.51 -9.04 3.86
N ARG A 25 -6.39 -8.99 2.53
CA ARG A 25 -5.72 -10.04 1.74
C ARG A 25 -4.22 -10.09 2.04
N CYS A 26 -3.55 -8.94 2.15
CA CYS A 26 -2.14 -8.90 2.54
C CYS A 26 -1.89 -9.55 3.91
N GLU A 27 -2.80 -9.36 4.88
CA GLU A 27 -2.69 -9.92 6.23
C GLU A 27 -2.80 -11.46 6.25
N ILE A 28 -3.63 -12.05 5.38
CA ILE A 28 -3.86 -13.50 5.35
C ILE A 28 -2.94 -14.24 4.36
N THR A 29 -2.28 -13.53 3.45
CA THR A 29 -1.39 -14.15 2.45
C THR A 29 -0.03 -14.48 3.06
N HIS A 30 0.32 -15.76 3.05
CA HIS A 30 1.61 -16.26 3.55
C HIS A 30 2.70 -16.34 2.48
N ASP A 31 2.34 -16.39 1.20
CA ASP A 31 3.32 -16.38 0.10
C ASP A 31 3.87 -14.97 -0.12
N HIS A 32 5.20 -14.83 -0.06
CA HIS A 32 5.88 -13.54 -0.19
C HIS A 32 5.69 -12.90 -1.58
N ALA A 33 5.65 -13.69 -2.66
CA ALA A 33 5.48 -13.14 -4.00
C ALA A 33 4.04 -12.64 -4.21
N GLU A 34 3.05 -13.39 -3.72
CA GLU A 34 1.66 -12.97 -3.76
C GLU A 34 1.42 -11.75 -2.87
N ARG A 35 2.00 -11.71 -1.66
CA ARG A 35 1.89 -10.54 -0.76
C ARG A 35 2.52 -9.29 -1.37
N ALA A 36 3.68 -9.43 -2.01
CA ALA A 36 4.30 -8.33 -2.78
C ALA A 36 3.36 -7.80 -3.89
N ALA A 37 2.71 -8.69 -4.64
CA ALA A 37 1.79 -8.30 -5.70
C ALA A 37 0.52 -7.59 -5.17
N LEU A 38 0.01 -8.01 -4.01
CA LEU A 38 -1.12 -7.35 -3.35
C LEU A 38 -0.75 -5.96 -2.82
N LEU A 39 0.44 -5.81 -2.24
CA LEU A 39 0.96 -4.52 -1.79
C LEU A 39 1.15 -3.55 -2.96
N GLU A 40 1.69 -3.98 -4.10
CA GLU A 40 1.76 -3.11 -5.30
C GLU A 40 0.39 -2.64 -5.77
N ARG A 41 -0.60 -3.54 -5.82
CA ARG A 41 -1.97 -3.16 -6.18
C ARG A 41 -2.55 -2.13 -5.20
N LEU A 42 -2.25 -2.26 -3.91
CA LEU A 42 -2.67 -1.29 -2.91
C LEU A 42 -2.00 0.07 -3.15
N ALA A 43 -0.71 0.10 -3.47
CA ALA A 43 -0.02 1.34 -3.82
C ALA A 43 -0.60 2.01 -5.08
N ASP A 44 -0.95 1.22 -6.09
CA ASP A 44 -1.55 1.73 -7.32
C ASP A 44 -2.95 2.30 -7.09
N GLU A 45 -3.75 1.71 -6.19
CA GLU A 45 -5.04 2.28 -5.79
C GLU A 45 -4.86 3.60 -5.00
N LEU A 46 -3.83 3.71 -4.16
CA LEU A 46 -3.51 4.97 -3.46
C LEU A 46 -3.09 6.08 -4.44
N ASP A 47 -2.32 5.73 -5.47
CA ASP A 47 -1.95 6.67 -6.54
C ASP A 47 -3.14 7.06 -7.42
N ARG A 48 -4.05 6.11 -7.70
CA ARG A 48 -5.31 6.43 -8.38
C ARG A 48 -6.13 7.40 -7.53
N ALA A 49 -6.35 7.10 -6.25
CA ALA A 49 -7.09 7.97 -5.34
C ALA A 49 -6.45 9.37 -5.24
N THR A 50 -5.12 9.45 -5.24
CA THR A 50 -4.40 10.74 -5.29
C THR A 50 -4.72 11.51 -6.58
N ARG A 51 -4.68 10.86 -7.74
CA ARG A 51 -4.99 11.50 -9.03
C ARG A 51 -6.43 11.98 -9.10
N ASP A 52 -7.38 11.16 -8.64
CA ASP A 52 -8.79 11.50 -8.61
C ASP A 52 -9.05 12.70 -7.70
N LEU A 53 -8.41 12.71 -6.53
CA LEU A 53 -8.44 13.83 -5.60
C LEU A 53 -7.84 15.10 -6.23
N LEU A 54 -6.75 14.96 -6.98
CA LEU A 54 -6.10 16.10 -7.64
C LEU A 54 -6.88 16.64 -8.86
N ALA A 55 -7.68 15.79 -9.52
CA ALA A 55 -8.48 16.14 -10.69
C ALA A 55 -9.74 16.98 -10.34
N GLY A 56 -10.22 16.92 -9.10
CA GLY A 56 -11.34 17.74 -8.64
C GLY A 56 -10.98 19.23 -8.55
N ARG A 57 -11.76 20.11 -9.18
CA ARG A 57 -11.68 21.58 -9.00
C ARG A 57 -12.67 22.00 -7.90
N SER A 58 -12.20 22.22 -6.67
CA SER A 58 -13.01 22.76 -5.57
C SER A 58 -12.28 23.89 -4.82
N ALA A 59 -13.03 24.67 -4.05
CA ALA A 59 -12.53 25.79 -3.24
C ALA A 59 -11.62 25.36 -2.06
N GLU A 60 -11.61 24.06 -1.71
CA GLU A 60 -10.79 23.48 -0.64
C GLU A 60 -9.47 22.92 -1.20
N GLU A 61 -8.78 23.71 -2.01
CA GLU A 61 -7.61 23.26 -2.76
C GLU A 61 -6.39 22.94 -1.85
N CYS A 62 -6.24 23.64 -0.72
CA CYS A 62 -5.15 23.39 0.23
C CYS A 62 -5.28 22.01 0.90
N ASP A 63 -6.41 21.74 1.55
CA ASP A 63 -6.64 20.49 2.29
C ASP A 63 -6.55 19.26 1.37
N ARG A 64 -7.03 19.41 0.13
CA ARG A 64 -6.95 18.40 -0.92
C ARG A 64 -5.51 18.09 -1.34
N ARG A 65 -4.65 19.11 -1.44
CA ARG A 65 -3.22 18.93 -1.76
C ARG A 65 -2.49 18.25 -0.60
N GLU A 66 -2.80 18.61 0.63
CA GLU A 66 -2.23 17.96 1.81
C GLU A 66 -2.64 16.49 1.89
N LEU A 67 -3.92 16.18 1.70
CA LEU A 67 -4.41 14.81 1.63
C LEU A 67 -3.78 14.03 0.48
N ALA A 68 -3.64 14.63 -0.71
CA ALA A 68 -2.94 14.02 -1.84
C ALA A 68 -1.46 13.72 -1.53
N ALA A 69 -0.77 14.62 -0.82
CA ALA A 69 0.61 14.38 -0.39
C ALA A 69 0.70 13.23 0.60
N SER A 70 -0.23 13.15 1.55
CA SER A 70 -0.33 12.03 2.51
C SER A 70 -0.54 10.70 1.79
N LEU A 71 -1.45 10.64 0.81
CA LEU A 71 -1.72 9.43 0.02
C LEU A 71 -0.51 8.98 -0.81
N ARG A 72 0.23 9.91 -1.41
CA ARG A 72 1.51 9.59 -2.08
C ARG A 72 2.54 9.03 -1.10
N GLY A 73 2.63 9.58 0.10
CA GLY A 73 3.50 9.06 1.16
C GLY A 73 3.14 7.62 1.53
N GLN A 74 1.84 7.34 1.71
CA GLN A 74 1.34 5.99 1.95
C GLN A 74 1.65 5.04 0.80
N ALA A 75 1.42 5.44 -0.46
CA ALA A 75 1.75 4.64 -1.63
C ALA A 75 3.25 4.29 -1.67
N GLY A 76 4.12 5.26 -1.37
CA GLY A 76 5.56 5.04 -1.26
C GLY A 76 5.94 4.02 -0.18
N MET A 77 5.36 4.12 1.02
CA MET A 77 5.58 3.15 2.10
C MET A 77 5.10 1.75 1.72
N VAL A 78 3.93 1.65 1.09
CA VAL A 78 3.39 0.35 0.65
C VAL A 78 4.29 -0.30 -0.40
N ARG A 79 4.81 0.46 -1.37
CA ARG A 79 5.81 -0.05 -2.34
C ARG A 79 7.09 -0.51 -1.67
N PHE A 80 7.56 0.21 -0.67
CA PHE A 80 8.71 -0.21 0.12
C PHE A 80 8.48 -1.58 0.78
N PHE A 81 7.30 -1.82 1.36
CA PHE A 81 6.96 -3.15 1.89
C PHE A 81 6.89 -4.22 0.79
N ALA A 82 6.33 -3.90 -0.39
CA ALA A 82 6.33 -4.83 -1.52
C ALA A 82 7.76 -5.24 -1.93
N ASP A 83 8.71 -4.30 -1.91
CA ASP A 83 10.12 -4.57 -2.19
C ASP A 83 10.78 -5.44 -1.12
N LEU A 84 10.43 -5.25 0.16
CA LEU A 84 10.89 -6.13 1.23
C LEU A 84 10.41 -7.58 1.01
N GLU A 85 9.14 -7.77 0.66
CA GLU A 85 8.58 -9.09 0.36
C GLU A 85 9.31 -9.78 -0.80
N ARG A 86 9.61 -9.04 -1.87
CA ARG A 86 10.40 -9.57 -3.00
C ARG A 86 11.81 -9.99 -2.58
N ARG A 87 12.45 -9.21 -1.72
CA ARG A 87 13.80 -9.52 -1.21
C ARG A 87 13.78 -10.76 -0.32
N ASP A 88 12.78 -10.90 0.54
CA ASP A 88 12.62 -12.08 1.38
C ASP A 88 12.37 -13.34 0.56
N ARG A 89 11.51 -13.25 -0.47
CA ARG A 89 11.31 -14.32 -1.47
C ARG A 89 12.63 -14.72 -2.15
N ALA A 90 13.40 -13.73 -2.62
CA ALA A 90 14.68 -13.98 -3.29
C ALA A 90 15.71 -14.63 -2.35
N ARG A 91 15.75 -14.19 -1.09
CA ARG A 91 16.60 -14.78 -0.05
C ARG A 91 16.23 -16.24 0.23
N GLN A 92 14.95 -16.55 0.37
CA GLN A 92 14.48 -17.93 0.54
C GLN A 92 14.83 -18.83 -0.64
N ALA A 93 14.72 -18.31 -1.86
CA ALA A 93 15.12 -19.05 -3.07
C ALA A 93 16.63 -19.32 -3.08
N PHE A 94 17.45 -18.35 -2.66
CA PHE A 94 18.90 -18.53 -2.57
C PHE A 94 19.29 -19.55 -1.49
N ASP A 95 18.70 -19.45 -0.30
CA ASP A 95 19.00 -20.36 0.81
C ASP A 95 18.59 -21.80 0.50
N SER A 96 17.49 -22.00 -0.22
CA SER A 96 17.04 -23.33 -0.65
C SER A 96 17.90 -23.92 -1.78
N ALA A 97 18.56 -23.09 -2.59
CA ALA A 97 19.47 -23.53 -3.65
C ALA A 97 20.89 -23.86 -3.16
N ARG A 98 21.24 -23.54 -1.91
CA ARG A 98 22.56 -23.87 -1.34
C ARG A 98 22.67 -25.38 -1.11
N PRO A 99 23.66 -26.07 -1.71
CA PRO A 99 23.90 -27.47 -1.40
C PRO A 99 24.27 -27.59 0.08
N ARG A 100 23.56 -28.45 0.81
CA ARG A 100 23.94 -28.82 2.17
C ARG A 100 25.28 -29.55 2.08
N VAL A 101 26.36 -28.84 2.40
CA VAL A 101 27.68 -29.46 2.60
C VAL A 101 27.51 -30.45 3.75
N ARG A 102 27.65 -31.73 3.43
CA ARG A 102 27.52 -32.84 4.37
C ARG A 102 28.90 -33.37 4.71
#